data_AF-A0AAW4ZBL0-F1
#
_entry.id   AF-A0AAW4ZBL0-F1
#
_cell.length_a   1.000
_cell.length_b   1.000
_cell.length_c   1.000
_cell.angle_alpha   90.00
_cell.angle_beta   90.00
_cell.angle_gamma   90.00
#
_symmetry.space_group_name_H-M   'P 1'
#
loop_
_entity.id
_entity.type
_entity.pdbx_description
1 polymer ?
#
loop_
_entity_poly.entity_id
_entity_poly.type
_entity_poly.pdbx_seq_one_letter_code
_entity_poly.pdbx_strand_id
1 'polypeptide(L)'
;MTKLKHTKIEDSLTLREYPLAVLLNHENSSYIYDARTKLLTQLEYRVNDISTLKKVLEENSTVFLPNGLLKIVPDENELVNKILPSFKNYIPRKFILEITEECTLRCKYCFYTNEKSLRKHSNNHISLDIAFKAIDYYYKMYTNLFKRVSIRNRKLVLKIAPPGISWWGGEPFTAFDIMKKSLDYFESLDWKAFGISKSDFKHSVATNFTILNNEITTFITKNKILLYISLDGMRNENDANRIFINGRGSYNTISKNLKLLIDTYPEYSKKHIIIQSVLTNDVDNTKSINQLRKKYNIGTNSQKIHSLVINEERTLGQYLTRFETTYTDYNSELSTFSRQFLIA
;
A
#
# COMPACT_ATOMS: atom_id res chain seq x y z
N MET A 1 31.67 33.75 22.32
CA MET A 1 30.48 33.87 21.45
C MET A 1 29.25 33.54 22.29
N THR A 2 28.41 34.53 22.47
CA THR A 2 27.30 34.60 23.42
C THR A 2 26.22 33.58 23.04
N LYS A 3 25.84 32.70 23.97
CA LYS A 3 24.71 31.79 23.79
C LYS A 3 23.44 32.62 23.57
N LEU A 4 22.77 32.45 22.43
CA LEU A 4 21.40 32.91 22.22
C LEU A 4 20.53 32.32 23.33
N LYS A 5 20.09 33.17 24.27
CA LYS A 5 19.10 32.80 25.27
C LYS A 5 17.82 32.44 24.53
N HIS A 6 17.20 31.32 24.89
CA HIS A 6 15.82 31.02 24.49
C HIS A 6 14.89 32.05 25.12
N THR A 7 14.66 33.16 24.41
CA THR A 7 13.58 34.10 24.70
C THR A 7 12.28 33.47 24.21
N LYS A 8 11.27 33.41 25.07
CA LYS A 8 9.91 33.00 24.68
C LYS A 8 9.47 33.88 23.50
N ILE A 9 8.95 33.26 22.45
CA ILE A 9 8.24 33.95 21.37
C ILE A 9 6.99 34.55 22.03
N GLU A 10 7.00 35.85 22.27
CA GLU A 10 5.83 36.59 22.71
C GLU A 10 4.97 36.86 21.46
N ASP A 11 3.75 36.32 21.48
CA ASP A 11 2.65 36.53 20.53
C ASP A 11 2.92 36.19 19.06
N SER A 12 2.78 34.90 18.70
CA SER A 12 2.64 34.49 17.29
C SER A 12 1.19 34.69 16.82
N LEU A 13 0.99 35.58 15.84
CA LEU A 13 -0.28 35.75 15.14
C LEU A 13 -0.25 34.96 13.83
N THR A 14 -1.13 33.97 13.68
CA THR A 14 -1.31 33.21 12.43
C THR A 14 -2.67 33.53 11.80
N LEU A 15 -2.68 33.97 10.54
CA LEU A 15 -3.89 34.17 9.76
C LEU A 15 -4.34 32.84 9.13
N ARG A 16 -5.63 32.49 9.25
CA ARG A 16 -6.20 31.26 8.62
C ARG A 16 -5.99 31.21 7.11
N GLU A 17 -5.96 32.37 6.45
CA GLU A 17 -5.74 32.50 5.00
C GLU A 17 -4.28 32.32 4.60
N TYR A 18 -3.32 32.42 5.52
CA TYR A 18 -1.88 32.28 5.27
C TYR A 18 -1.23 31.35 6.31
N PRO A 19 -1.65 30.07 6.40
CA PRO A 19 -1.27 29.18 7.50
C PRO A 19 0.22 28.83 7.55
N LEU A 20 0.97 29.13 6.49
CA LEU A 20 2.40 28.85 6.36
C LEU A 20 3.28 30.10 6.54
N ALA A 21 2.66 31.28 6.68
CA ALA A 21 3.35 32.51 7.03
C ALA A 21 3.19 32.78 8.53
N VAL A 22 4.31 32.88 9.25
CA VAL A 22 4.31 33.11 10.70
C VAL A 22 4.96 34.46 10.99
N LEU A 23 4.21 35.35 11.66
CA LEU A 23 4.75 36.59 12.20
C LEU A 23 5.54 36.28 13.49
N LEU A 24 6.78 36.75 13.53
CA LEU A 24 7.69 36.64 14.66
C LEU A 24 8.12 38.04 15.08
N ASN A 25 7.86 38.41 16.33
CA ASN A 25 8.30 39.68 16.88
C ASN A 25 9.54 39.47 17.73
N HIS A 26 10.59 40.26 17.49
CA HIS A 26 11.80 40.24 18.30
C HIS A 26 12.34 41.66 18.50
N GLU A 27 12.50 42.05 19.77
CA GLU A 27 12.88 43.40 20.19
C GLU A 27 11.98 44.48 19.55
N ASN A 28 12.53 45.34 18.70
CA ASN A 28 11.82 46.41 17.99
C ASN A 28 11.52 46.09 16.52
N SER A 29 11.74 44.84 16.09
CA SER A 29 11.53 44.40 14.72
C SER A 29 10.50 43.27 14.62
N SER A 30 9.81 43.24 13.48
CA SER A 30 8.91 42.16 13.10
C SER A 30 9.50 41.39 11.93
N TYR A 31 9.31 40.09 11.91
CA TYR A 31 9.77 39.19 10.86
C TYR A 31 8.62 38.31 10.40
N ILE A 32 8.54 38.03 9.11
CA ILE A 32 7.63 37.01 8.58
C ILE A 32 8.46 35.84 8.08
N TYR A 33 8.19 34.66 8.62
CA TYR A 33 8.73 33.40 8.14
C TYR A 33 7.74 32.73 7.19
N ASP A 34 8.14 32.44 5.96
CA ASP A 34 7.36 31.57 5.05
C ASP A 34 7.94 30.15 5.06
N ALA A 35 7.17 29.21 5.61
CA ALA A 35 7.58 27.81 5.70
C ALA A 35 7.77 27.11 4.33
N ARG A 36 7.19 27.64 3.24
CA ARG A 36 7.31 27.05 1.89
C ARG A 36 8.65 27.37 1.26
N THR A 37 9.08 28.62 1.34
CA THR A 37 10.34 29.09 0.77
C THR A 37 11.50 29.01 1.76
N LYS A 38 11.19 28.78 3.05
CA LYS A 38 12.14 28.78 4.18
C LYS A 38 12.84 30.14 4.34
N LEU A 39 12.22 31.21 3.85
CA LEU A 39 12.72 32.58 3.96
C LEU A 39 12.18 33.24 5.23
N LEU A 40 13.07 33.98 5.90
CA LEU A 40 12.73 34.87 7.00
C LEU A 40 12.95 36.31 6.53
N THR A 41 11.88 37.07 6.42
CA THR A 41 11.92 38.45 5.95
C THR A 41 11.70 39.40 7.11
N GLN A 42 12.64 40.31 7.36
CA GLN A 42 12.43 41.41 8.30
C GLN A 42 11.51 42.45 7.67
N LEU A 43 10.52 42.91 8.42
CA LEU A 43 9.62 43.97 7.99
C LEU A 43 10.21 45.35 8.33
N GLU A 44 9.93 46.33 7.48
CA GLU A 44 10.38 47.71 7.68
C GLU A 44 9.76 48.38 8.91
N TYR A 45 8.60 47.87 9.36
CA TYR A 45 7.88 48.37 10.51
C TYR A 45 7.37 47.24 11.40
N ARG A 46 7.16 47.57 12.68
CA ARG A 46 6.65 46.63 13.67
C ARG A 46 5.16 46.38 13.44
N VAL A 47 4.79 45.10 13.34
CA VAL A 47 3.41 44.66 13.16
C VAL A 47 2.89 44.07 14.46
N ASN A 48 1.90 44.73 15.04
CA ASN A 48 1.30 44.33 16.33
C ASN A 48 -0.17 43.88 16.20
N ASP A 49 -0.74 43.94 15.00
CA ASP A 49 -2.14 43.60 14.77
C ASP A 49 -2.36 42.81 13.46
N ILE A 50 -3.47 42.06 13.44
CA ILE A 50 -3.82 41.15 12.34
C ILE A 50 -4.17 41.91 11.04
N SER A 51 -4.73 43.12 11.14
CA SER A 51 -5.16 43.87 9.95
C SER A 51 -3.96 44.37 9.14
N THR A 52 -2.94 44.87 9.84
CA THR A 52 -1.67 45.27 9.25
C THR A 52 -0.92 44.07 8.68
N LEU A 53 -0.90 42.94 9.40
CA LEU A 53 -0.29 41.69 8.88
C LEU A 53 -0.97 41.23 7.58
N LYS A 54 -2.30 41.26 7.52
CA LYS A 54 -3.07 40.87 6.33
C LYS A 54 -2.71 41.74 5.13
N LYS A 55 -2.62 43.06 5.32
CA LYS A 55 -2.22 44.00 4.26
C LYS A 55 -0.81 43.71 3.73
N VAL A 56 0.16 43.48 4.62
CA VAL A 56 1.54 43.13 4.24
C VAL A 56 1.58 41.85 3.39
N LEU A 57 0.81 40.83 3.79
CA LEU A 57 0.77 39.56 3.06
C LEU A 57 0.07 39.68 1.70
N GLU A 58 -1.00 40.47 1.61
CA GLU A 58 -1.72 40.74 0.35
C GLU A 58 -0.85 41.51 -0.65
N GLU A 59 -0.16 42.56 -0.20
CA GLU A 59 0.76 43.37 -1.01
C GLU A 59 1.97 42.54 -1.51
N ASN A 60 2.37 41.53 -0.75
CA ASN A 60 3.48 40.63 -1.08
C ASN A 60 3.01 39.22 -1.47
N SER A 61 1.81 39.12 -2.06
CA SER A 61 1.15 37.85 -2.39
C SER A 61 1.93 36.94 -3.36
N THR A 62 2.90 37.48 -4.08
CA THR A 62 3.83 36.71 -4.94
C THR A 62 4.83 35.88 -4.13
N VAL A 63 5.21 36.36 -2.94
CA VAL A 63 6.14 35.69 -2.02
C VAL A 63 5.35 34.87 -1.01
N PHE A 64 4.31 35.47 -0.43
CA PHE A 64 3.44 34.85 0.55
C PHE A 64 2.11 34.50 -0.12
N LEU A 65 2.01 33.32 -0.72
CA LEU A 65 0.76 32.89 -1.34
C LEU A 65 -0.30 32.64 -0.25
N PRO A 66 -1.55 33.12 -0.41
CA PRO A 66 -2.67 32.68 0.43
C PRO A 66 -2.91 31.18 0.26
N ASN A 67 -3.74 30.59 1.11
CA ASN A 67 -4.07 29.17 1.12
C ASN A 67 -4.70 28.76 -0.22
N GLY A 68 -3.84 28.47 -1.17
CA GLY A 68 -4.13 27.98 -2.50
C GLY A 68 -3.51 26.62 -2.61
N LEU A 69 -4.16 25.61 -2.01
CA LEU A 69 -4.08 24.28 -2.61
C LEU A 69 -4.70 24.39 -4.00
N LEU A 70 -3.91 24.91 -4.94
CA LEU A 70 -3.96 24.42 -6.30
C LEU A 70 -3.96 22.91 -6.15
N LYS A 71 -5.06 22.32 -6.60
CA LYS A 71 -5.30 20.90 -6.59
C LYS A 71 -4.18 20.25 -7.40
N ILE A 72 -3.04 19.92 -6.78
CA ILE A 72 -2.01 19.04 -7.34
C ILE A 72 -2.49 17.59 -7.18
N VAL A 73 -3.76 17.36 -7.46
CA VAL A 73 -4.31 16.02 -7.66
C VAL A 73 -4.59 16.02 -9.15
N PRO A 74 -3.80 15.32 -9.96
CA PRO A 74 -4.10 15.14 -11.38
C PRO A 74 -5.57 14.74 -11.50
N ASP A 75 -6.27 15.31 -12.48
CA ASP A 75 -7.62 14.84 -12.78
C ASP A 75 -7.55 13.32 -13.01
N GLU A 76 -8.52 12.58 -12.45
CA GLU A 76 -8.51 11.12 -12.51
C GLU A 76 -8.48 10.65 -13.96
N ASN A 77 -9.18 11.36 -14.87
CA ASN A 77 -9.16 11.04 -16.29
C ASN A 77 -7.81 11.37 -16.93
N GLU A 78 -7.14 12.45 -16.52
CA GLU A 78 -5.80 12.78 -17.00
C GLU A 78 -4.76 11.71 -16.57
N LEU A 79 -4.85 11.24 -15.33
CA LEU A 79 -4.01 10.16 -14.81
C LEU A 79 -4.29 8.86 -15.57
N VAL A 80 -5.55 8.50 -15.73
CA VAL A 80 -5.99 7.32 -16.49
C VAL A 80 -5.49 7.41 -17.94
N ASN A 81 -5.62 8.56 -18.60
CA ASN A 81 -5.18 8.75 -19.98
C ASN A 81 -3.65 8.74 -20.15
N LYS A 82 -2.87 9.11 -19.12
CA LYS A 82 -1.40 9.00 -19.15
C LYS A 82 -0.90 7.59 -18.84
N ILE A 83 -1.55 6.89 -17.90
CA ILE A 83 -1.09 5.58 -17.43
C ILE A 83 -1.64 4.43 -18.31
N LEU A 84 -2.89 4.48 -18.78
CA LEU A 84 -3.49 3.40 -19.59
C LEU A 84 -2.70 3.08 -20.87
N PRO A 85 -2.21 4.06 -21.67
CA PRO A 85 -1.37 3.77 -22.82
C PRO A 85 -0.07 3.07 -22.41
N SER A 86 0.49 3.44 -21.25
CA SER A 86 1.67 2.81 -20.70
C SER A 86 1.39 1.34 -20.35
N PHE A 87 0.26 1.02 -19.72
CA PHE A 87 -0.12 -0.36 -19.35
C PHE A 87 -0.25 -1.33 -20.53
N LYS A 88 -0.51 -0.85 -21.76
CA LYS A 88 -0.63 -1.70 -22.96
C LYS A 88 0.63 -2.50 -23.32
N ASN A 89 1.76 -2.20 -22.69
CA ASN A 89 3.04 -2.89 -22.91
C ASN A 89 3.58 -3.64 -21.68
N TYR A 90 2.87 -3.64 -20.54
CA TYR A 90 3.33 -4.30 -19.32
C TYR A 90 2.67 -5.64 -19.12
N ILE A 91 3.48 -6.70 -18.99
CA ILE A 91 2.97 -8.00 -18.55
C ILE A 91 2.54 -7.88 -17.09
N PRO A 92 1.27 -8.17 -16.78
CA PRO A 92 0.77 -8.08 -15.41
C PRO A 92 1.52 -9.08 -14.52
N ARG A 93 2.08 -8.58 -13.42
CA ARG A 93 2.80 -9.42 -12.44
C ARG A 93 1.88 -10.25 -11.57
N LYS A 94 0.61 -9.85 -11.46
CA LYS A 94 -0.36 -10.47 -10.56
C LYS A 94 -1.76 -10.31 -11.15
N PHE A 95 -2.51 -11.41 -11.18
CA PHE A 95 -3.94 -11.41 -11.44
C PHE A 95 -4.66 -11.74 -10.14
N ILE A 96 -5.47 -10.79 -9.65
CA ILE A 96 -6.25 -10.95 -8.44
C ILE A 96 -7.69 -11.26 -8.85
N LEU A 97 -8.20 -12.39 -8.36
CA LEU A 97 -9.59 -12.81 -8.53
C LEU A 97 -10.28 -12.76 -7.17
N GLU A 98 -11.13 -11.76 -6.97
CA GLU A 98 -11.93 -11.64 -5.76
C GLU A 98 -13.20 -12.49 -5.90
N ILE A 99 -13.26 -13.59 -5.14
CA ILE A 99 -14.27 -14.64 -5.37
C ILE A 99 -15.48 -14.57 -4.44
N THR A 100 -15.39 -13.82 -3.34
CA THR A 100 -16.43 -13.76 -2.31
C THR A 100 -16.41 -12.46 -1.53
N GLU A 101 -17.59 -11.98 -1.13
CA GLU A 101 -17.79 -10.93 -0.12
C GLU A 101 -17.95 -11.48 1.29
N GLU A 102 -18.08 -12.80 1.43
CA GLU A 102 -18.25 -13.47 2.72
C GLU A 102 -16.92 -13.51 3.44
N CYS A 103 -16.93 -13.11 4.71
CA CYS A 103 -15.77 -13.15 5.58
C CYS A 103 -16.17 -13.55 6.99
N THR A 104 -15.38 -14.42 7.60
CA THR A 104 -15.54 -14.84 9.00
C THR A 104 -15.19 -13.75 10.01
N LEU A 105 -14.43 -12.73 9.59
CA LEU A 105 -13.95 -11.64 10.42
C LEU A 105 -14.67 -10.31 10.10
N ARG A 106 -14.65 -9.40 11.07
CA ARG A 106 -15.04 -7.99 10.95
C ARG A 106 -13.88 -7.12 11.40
N CYS A 107 -12.77 -7.18 10.67
CA CYS A 107 -11.56 -6.44 11.05
C CYS A 107 -11.86 -4.94 11.11
N LYS A 108 -11.41 -4.27 12.17
CA LYS A 108 -11.72 -2.85 12.44
C LYS A 108 -11.15 -1.87 11.40
N TYR A 109 -10.13 -2.26 10.66
CA TYR A 109 -9.54 -1.44 9.58
C TYR A 109 -9.98 -1.91 8.18
N CYS A 110 -10.80 -2.96 8.07
CA CYS A 110 -11.18 -3.49 6.77
C CYS A 110 -12.05 -2.47 6.04
N PHE A 111 -11.68 -2.18 4.79
CA PHE A 111 -12.42 -1.26 3.92
C PHE A 111 -13.91 -1.64 3.77
N TYR A 112 -14.23 -2.94 3.75
CA TYR A 112 -15.62 -3.43 3.66
C TYR A 112 -16.39 -3.38 4.98
N THR A 113 -15.70 -3.22 6.12
CA THR A 113 -16.34 -3.03 7.44
C THR A 113 -16.66 -1.55 7.69
N ASN A 114 -15.77 -0.64 7.27
CA ASN A 114 -15.78 0.76 7.72
C ASN A 114 -16.65 1.73 6.89
N GLU A 115 -17.66 1.23 6.17
CA GLU A 115 -18.63 2.01 5.36
C GLU A 115 -18.07 2.95 4.28
N LYS A 116 -16.75 3.13 4.20
CA LYS A 116 -16.05 3.93 3.17
C LYS A 116 -15.93 3.21 1.82
N SER A 117 -16.47 2.00 1.70
CA SER A 117 -16.44 1.21 0.48
C SER A 117 -17.84 1.09 -0.12
N LEU A 118 -17.92 1.14 -1.45
CA LEU A 118 -19.12 0.78 -2.21
C LEU A 118 -19.53 -0.69 -2.00
N ARG A 119 -18.61 -1.53 -1.48
CA ARG A 119 -18.82 -2.94 -1.18
C ARG A 119 -18.88 -3.19 0.32
N LYS A 120 -19.78 -4.08 0.75
CA LYS A 120 -19.97 -4.50 2.14
C LYS A 120 -19.77 -6.01 2.27
N HIS A 121 -19.57 -6.48 3.50
CA HIS A 121 -19.60 -7.92 3.80
C HIS A 121 -21.00 -8.47 3.51
N SER A 122 -21.08 -9.57 2.75
CA SER A 122 -22.33 -10.24 2.39
C SER A 122 -22.06 -11.73 2.13
N ASN A 123 -23.08 -12.52 1.82
CA ASN A 123 -22.91 -13.92 1.40
C ASN A 123 -22.83 -14.06 -0.13
N ASN A 124 -22.43 -12.99 -0.82
CA ASN A 124 -22.30 -13.02 -2.27
C ASN A 124 -20.95 -13.65 -2.68
N HIS A 125 -21.00 -14.41 -3.76
CA HIS A 125 -19.85 -14.99 -4.43
C HIS A 125 -19.98 -14.72 -5.93
N ILE A 126 -18.85 -14.63 -6.62
CA ILE A 126 -18.90 -14.55 -8.08
C ILE A 126 -19.41 -15.89 -8.65
N SER A 127 -20.14 -15.85 -9.76
CA SER A 127 -20.48 -17.08 -10.47
C SER A 127 -19.24 -17.68 -11.15
N LEU A 128 -19.28 -18.99 -11.44
CA LEU A 128 -18.22 -19.65 -12.21
C LEU A 128 -18.06 -19.04 -13.61
N ASP A 129 -19.16 -18.61 -14.24
CA ASP A 129 -19.14 -17.91 -15.53
C ASP A 129 -18.32 -16.61 -15.46
N ILE A 130 -18.53 -15.79 -14.42
CA ILE A 130 -17.75 -14.57 -14.20
C ILE A 130 -16.28 -14.91 -13.92
N ALA A 131 -16.01 -15.92 -13.08
CA ALA A 131 -14.66 -16.36 -12.79
C ALA A 131 -13.92 -16.79 -14.06
N PHE A 132 -14.55 -17.59 -14.92
CA PHE A 132 -13.97 -18.08 -16.17
C PHE A 132 -13.76 -16.97 -17.18
N LYS A 133 -14.73 -16.04 -17.34
CA LYS A 133 -14.56 -14.85 -18.18
C LYS A 133 -13.39 -13.96 -17.72
N ALA A 134 -13.21 -13.79 -16.42
CA ALA A 134 -12.07 -13.05 -15.88
C ALA A 134 -10.73 -13.75 -16.16
N ILE A 135 -10.70 -15.08 -16.04
CA ILE A 135 -9.53 -15.90 -16.39
C ILE A 135 -9.23 -15.82 -17.89
N ASP A 136 -10.24 -15.90 -18.76
CA ASP A 136 -10.08 -15.77 -20.21
C ASP A 136 -9.51 -14.42 -20.59
N TYR A 137 -10.02 -13.35 -19.98
CA TYR A 137 -9.51 -12.00 -20.17
C TYR A 137 -8.04 -11.90 -19.77
N TYR A 138 -7.68 -12.43 -18.59
CA TYR A 138 -6.30 -12.46 -18.12
C TYR A 138 -5.39 -13.27 -19.05
N TYR A 139 -5.81 -14.49 -19.44
CA TYR A 139 -5.06 -15.37 -20.33
C TYR A 139 -4.79 -14.67 -21.67
N LYS A 140 -5.82 -14.11 -22.31
CA LYS A 140 -5.68 -13.39 -23.59
C LYS A 140 -4.74 -12.21 -23.45
N MET A 141 -4.90 -11.39 -22.42
CA MET A 141 -4.03 -10.25 -22.17
C MET A 141 -2.57 -10.68 -21.96
N TYR A 142 -2.33 -11.61 -21.02
CA TYR A 142 -0.99 -12.09 -20.68
C TYR A 142 -0.29 -12.68 -21.90
N THR A 143 -0.96 -13.58 -22.60
CA THR A 143 -0.38 -14.29 -23.75
C THR A 143 -0.10 -13.37 -24.93
N ASN A 144 -0.98 -12.41 -25.22
CA ASN A 144 -0.76 -11.41 -26.28
C ASN A 144 0.49 -10.55 -26.02
N LEU A 145 0.73 -10.19 -24.76
CA LEU A 145 1.93 -9.45 -24.37
C LEU A 145 3.17 -10.37 -24.36
N PHE A 146 3.04 -11.60 -23.87
CA PHE A 146 4.12 -12.57 -23.80
C PHE A 146 4.65 -12.96 -25.20
N LYS A 147 3.78 -13.02 -26.23
CA LYS A 147 4.20 -13.23 -27.63
C LYS A 147 5.22 -12.19 -28.10
N ARG A 148 5.11 -10.95 -27.62
CA ARG A 148 6.00 -9.83 -27.98
C ARG A 148 7.35 -9.90 -27.28
N VAL A 149 7.49 -10.74 -26.24
CA VAL A 149 8.75 -10.92 -25.52
C VAL A 149 9.70 -11.79 -26.35
N SER A 150 10.90 -11.26 -26.61
CA SER A 150 11.96 -12.02 -27.27
C SER A 150 12.25 -13.33 -26.53
N ILE A 151 12.52 -14.40 -27.30
CA ILE A 151 12.70 -15.76 -26.77
C ILE A 151 13.75 -15.80 -25.63
N ARG A 152 14.85 -15.07 -25.79
CA ARG A 152 15.93 -14.94 -24.78
C ARG A 152 15.45 -14.38 -23.43
N ASN A 153 14.43 -13.52 -23.44
CA ASN A 153 13.94 -12.83 -22.24
C ASN A 153 12.73 -13.54 -21.60
N ARG A 154 12.11 -14.53 -22.26
CA ARG A 154 10.90 -15.20 -21.76
C ARG A 154 11.10 -15.85 -20.39
N LYS A 155 12.24 -16.52 -20.17
CA LYS A 155 12.58 -17.12 -18.87
C LYS A 155 12.68 -16.07 -17.76
N LEU A 156 13.26 -14.90 -18.05
CA LEU A 156 13.36 -13.80 -17.10
C LEU A 156 11.97 -13.23 -16.78
N VAL A 157 11.12 -13.06 -17.80
CA VAL A 157 9.74 -12.60 -17.61
C VAL A 157 8.95 -13.57 -16.74
N LEU A 158 9.03 -14.89 -16.99
CA LEU A 158 8.34 -15.89 -16.16
C LEU A 158 8.84 -15.88 -14.70
N LYS A 159 10.10 -15.48 -14.45
CA LYS A 159 10.62 -15.32 -13.09
C LYS A 159 10.05 -14.08 -12.37
N ILE A 160 9.83 -12.98 -13.10
CA ILE A 160 9.43 -11.68 -12.52
C ILE A 160 7.90 -11.48 -12.51
N ALA A 161 7.23 -12.00 -13.54
CA ALA A 161 5.80 -11.89 -13.79
C ALA A 161 5.22 -13.25 -14.20
N PRO A 162 5.35 -14.30 -13.36
CA PRO A 162 4.77 -15.61 -13.64
C PRO A 162 3.25 -15.52 -13.76
N PRO A 163 2.63 -16.28 -14.67
CA PRO A 163 1.18 -16.33 -14.72
C PRO A 163 0.62 -17.11 -13.52
N GLY A 164 -0.55 -16.72 -13.04
CA GLY A 164 -1.20 -17.41 -11.93
C GLY A 164 -2.36 -16.63 -11.36
N ILE A 165 -3.20 -17.32 -10.60
CA ILE A 165 -4.36 -16.73 -9.92
C ILE A 165 -3.98 -16.38 -8.47
N SER A 166 -4.30 -15.16 -8.06
CA SER A 166 -4.29 -14.74 -6.66
C SER A 166 -5.72 -14.61 -6.15
N TRP A 167 -6.21 -15.53 -5.32
CA TRP A 167 -7.57 -15.48 -4.78
C TRP A 167 -7.68 -14.54 -3.58
N TRP A 168 -8.64 -13.61 -3.66
CA TRP A 168 -8.90 -12.55 -2.69
C TRP A 168 -10.42 -12.43 -2.44
N GLY A 169 -10.83 -11.45 -1.63
CA GLY A 169 -12.23 -11.17 -1.31
C GLY A 169 -12.39 -10.91 0.19
N GLY A 170 -13.49 -11.40 0.76
CA GLY A 170 -13.67 -11.52 2.20
C GLY A 170 -12.73 -12.57 2.78
N GLU A 171 -13.15 -13.84 2.79
CA GLU A 171 -12.31 -14.99 3.11
C GLU A 171 -12.43 -16.03 1.99
N PRO A 172 -11.44 -16.15 1.09
CA PRO A 172 -11.54 -17.03 -0.09
C PRO A 172 -11.92 -18.49 0.22
N PHE A 173 -11.56 -19.02 1.40
CA PHE A 173 -11.90 -20.38 1.77
C PHE A 173 -13.40 -20.62 2.06
N THR A 174 -14.24 -19.58 2.20
CA THR A 174 -15.71 -19.75 2.19
C THR A 174 -16.22 -20.13 0.80
N ALA A 175 -15.51 -19.72 -0.26
CA ALA A 175 -15.84 -19.98 -1.67
C ALA A 175 -14.92 -21.05 -2.30
N PHE A 176 -14.58 -22.08 -1.53
CA PHE A 176 -13.55 -23.06 -1.91
C PHE A 176 -13.85 -23.82 -3.21
N ASP A 177 -15.12 -24.10 -3.53
CA ASP A 177 -15.49 -24.75 -4.79
C ASP A 177 -15.15 -23.89 -6.02
N ILE A 178 -15.43 -22.58 -5.95
CA ILE A 178 -15.05 -21.63 -7.01
C ILE A 178 -13.52 -21.59 -7.15
N MET A 179 -12.80 -21.59 -6.03
CA MET A 179 -11.33 -21.62 -6.03
C MET A 179 -10.80 -22.84 -6.78
N LYS A 180 -11.27 -24.06 -6.47
CA LYS A 180 -10.88 -25.30 -7.16
C LYS A 180 -11.17 -25.24 -8.65
N LYS A 181 -12.42 -24.95 -9.03
CA LYS A 181 -12.85 -24.92 -10.43
C LYS A 181 -12.13 -23.83 -11.24
N SER A 182 -11.83 -22.69 -10.62
CA SER A 182 -11.07 -21.61 -11.26
C SER A 182 -9.61 -22.01 -11.53
N LEU A 183 -8.98 -22.79 -10.64
CA LEU A 183 -7.65 -23.35 -10.89
C LEU A 183 -7.69 -24.37 -12.03
N ASP A 184 -8.63 -25.31 -11.98
CA ASP A 184 -8.78 -26.35 -13.02
C ASP A 184 -9.00 -25.72 -14.40
N TYR A 185 -9.87 -24.70 -14.48
CA TYR A 185 -10.11 -23.96 -15.71
C TYR A 185 -8.85 -23.23 -16.20
N PHE A 186 -8.17 -22.50 -15.32
CA PHE A 186 -6.92 -21.80 -15.67
C PHE A 186 -5.86 -22.74 -16.23
N GLU A 187 -5.68 -23.91 -15.62
CA GLU A 187 -4.70 -24.90 -16.06
C GLU A 187 -5.10 -25.64 -17.34
N SER A 188 -6.39 -25.61 -17.70
CA SER A 188 -6.91 -26.23 -18.93
C SER A 188 -6.64 -25.40 -20.19
N LEU A 189 -6.34 -24.11 -20.04
CA LEU A 189 -6.04 -23.21 -21.16
C LEU A 189 -4.71 -23.57 -21.83
N ASP A 190 -4.57 -23.21 -23.11
CA ASP A 190 -3.40 -23.56 -23.93
C ASP A 190 -2.20 -22.65 -23.65
N TRP A 191 -1.63 -22.76 -22.45
CA TRP A 191 -0.38 -22.10 -22.07
C TRP A 191 0.83 -22.69 -22.79
N LYS A 192 0.75 -23.97 -23.17
CA LYS A 192 1.85 -24.71 -23.80
C LYS A 192 2.19 -24.17 -25.18
N ALA A 193 1.22 -23.67 -25.96
CA ALA A 193 1.48 -22.96 -27.21
C ALA A 193 2.42 -21.74 -27.07
N PHE A 194 2.64 -21.26 -25.84
CA PHE A 194 3.53 -20.13 -25.53
C PHE A 194 4.85 -20.56 -24.90
N GLY A 195 5.08 -21.87 -24.74
CA GLY A 195 6.20 -22.41 -23.98
C GLY A 195 6.07 -22.20 -22.48
N ILE A 196 4.84 -22.04 -21.97
CA ILE A 196 4.56 -21.88 -20.54
C ILE A 196 3.95 -23.19 -20.03
N SER A 197 4.53 -23.72 -18.96
CA SER A 197 4.15 -24.98 -18.33
C SER A 197 3.53 -24.76 -16.96
N LYS A 198 2.88 -25.80 -16.39
CA LYS A 198 2.32 -25.73 -15.04
C LYS A 198 3.36 -25.37 -13.97
N SER A 199 4.63 -25.75 -14.16
CA SER A 199 5.70 -25.40 -13.22
C SER A 199 6.05 -23.91 -13.20
N ASP A 200 5.69 -23.18 -14.25
CA ASP A 200 5.89 -21.72 -14.34
C ASP A 200 4.81 -20.95 -13.59
N PHE A 201 3.68 -21.60 -13.28
CA PHE A 201 2.58 -20.94 -12.60
C PHE A 201 2.91 -20.59 -11.15
N LYS A 202 2.41 -19.43 -10.70
CA LYS A 202 2.49 -18.99 -9.30
C LYS A 202 1.11 -18.56 -8.81
N HIS A 203 0.39 -19.52 -8.25
CA HIS A 203 -0.89 -19.28 -7.59
C HIS A 203 -0.68 -18.78 -6.16
N SER A 204 -1.59 -17.95 -5.67
CA SER A 204 -1.55 -17.46 -4.30
C SER A 204 -2.95 -17.20 -3.74
N VAL A 205 -3.09 -17.11 -2.43
CA VAL A 205 -4.35 -16.73 -1.77
C VAL A 205 -4.06 -15.78 -0.62
N ALA A 206 -4.84 -14.71 -0.52
CA ALA A 206 -4.87 -13.85 0.66
C ALA A 206 -6.01 -14.31 1.58
N THR A 207 -5.67 -14.83 2.75
CA THR A 207 -6.62 -15.48 3.66
C THR A 207 -6.39 -15.02 5.09
N ASN A 208 -7.46 -14.81 5.84
CA ASN A 208 -7.44 -14.62 7.28
C ASN A 208 -7.14 -15.92 8.04
N PHE A 209 -7.15 -17.06 7.34
CA PHE A 209 -6.69 -18.36 7.81
C PHE A 209 -7.46 -18.91 9.02
N THR A 210 -8.69 -18.43 9.23
CA THR A 210 -9.60 -18.96 10.26
C THR A 210 -10.25 -20.29 9.86
N ILE A 211 -10.27 -20.59 8.55
CA ILE A 211 -10.82 -21.83 7.99
C ILE A 211 -9.65 -22.69 7.50
N LEU A 212 -9.55 -23.91 8.02
CA LEU A 212 -8.63 -24.93 7.52
C LEU A 212 -9.22 -26.32 7.78
N ASN A 213 -9.26 -27.17 6.75
CA ASN A 213 -9.65 -28.57 6.85
C ASN A 213 -8.74 -29.42 5.95
N ASN A 214 -8.92 -30.74 5.95
CA ASN A 214 -8.07 -31.66 5.18
C ASN A 214 -8.13 -31.40 3.66
N GLU A 215 -9.30 -31.04 3.14
CA GLU A 215 -9.50 -30.78 1.71
C GLU A 215 -8.74 -29.53 1.26
N ILE A 216 -8.91 -28.41 1.99
CA ILE A 216 -8.18 -27.16 1.77
C ILE A 216 -6.68 -27.41 1.91
N THR A 217 -6.26 -28.11 2.96
CA THR A 217 -4.84 -28.41 3.22
C THR A 217 -4.21 -29.20 2.08
N THR A 218 -4.90 -30.23 1.58
CA THR A 218 -4.43 -31.03 0.44
C THR A 218 -4.35 -30.18 -0.82
N PHE A 219 -5.36 -29.34 -1.06
CA PHE A 219 -5.41 -28.47 -2.24
C PHE A 219 -4.27 -27.45 -2.26
N ILE A 220 -4.03 -26.73 -1.16
CA ILE A 220 -2.98 -25.70 -1.10
C ILE A 220 -1.57 -26.31 -1.21
N THR A 221 -1.35 -27.47 -0.60
CA THR A 221 -0.03 -28.13 -0.57
C THR A 221 0.29 -28.81 -1.90
N LYS A 222 -0.65 -29.59 -2.45
CA LYS A 222 -0.50 -30.27 -3.75
C LYS A 222 -0.22 -29.27 -4.87
N ASN A 223 -0.93 -28.15 -4.87
CA ASN A 223 -0.81 -27.13 -5.91
C ASN A 223 0.24 -26.04 -5.59
N LYS A 224 1.00 -26.19 -4.49
CA LYS A 224 2.06 -25.25 -4.07
C LYS A 224 1.59 -23.79 -4.02
N ILE A 225 0.36 -23.57 -3.56
CA ILE A 225 -0.25 -22.24 -3.50
C ILE A 225 0.48 -21.40 -2.47
N LEU A 226 0.91 -20.19 -2.82
CA LEU A 226 1.50 -19.25 -1.87
C LEU A 226 0.40 -18.64 -0.98
N LEU A 227 0.51 -18.84 0.33
CA LEU A 227 -0.42 -18.27 1.30
C LEU A 227 0.09 -16.90 1.78
N TYR A 228 -0.73 -15.89 1.58
CA TYR A 228 -0.62 -14.62 2.29
C TYR A 228 -1.55 -14.65 3.50
N ILE A 229 -1.01 -15.06 4.64
CA ILE A 229 -1.78 -15.23 5.89
C ILE A 229 -1.86 -13.90 6.62
N SER A 230 -3.07 -13.41 6.78
CA SER A 230 -3.40 -12.19 7.49
C SER A 230 -3.25 -12.39 9.01
N LEU A 231 -2.19 -11.83 9.61
CA LEU A 231 -1.89 -11.96 11.04
C LEU A 231 -1.07 -10.73 11.51
N ASP A 232 -1.64 -9.92 12.40
CA ASP A 232 -1.10 -8.59 12.71
C ASP A 232 -0.12 -8.58 13.90
N GLY A 233 0.31 -9.72 14.40
CA GLY A 233 1.20 -9.77 15.57
C GLY A 233 0.86 -10.92 16.50
N MET A 234 1.29 -10.78 17.75
CA MET A 234 0.87 -11.70 18.81
C MET A 234 -0.59 -11.44 19.16
N ARG A 235 -1.10 -12.18 20.15
CA ARG A 235 -2.53 -12.22 20.45
C ARG A 235 -3.14 -10.83 20.62
N ASN A 236 -2.53 -9.99 21.44
CA ASN A 236 -3.10 -8.69 21.80
C ASN A 236 -3.20 -7.77 20.57
N GLU A 237 -2.15 -7.74 19.74
CA GLU A 237 -2.09 -6.89 18.55
C GLU A 237 -3.03 -7.39 17.46
N ASN A 238 -3.10 -8.70 17.25
CA ASN A 238 -4.01 -9.30 16.29
C ASN A 238 -5.47 -9.08 16.71
N ASP A 239 -5.81 -9.43 17.95
CA ASP A 239 -7.19 -9.44 18.42
C ASP A 239 -7.73 -8.02 18.69
N ALA A 240 -6.85 -7.02 18.80
CA ALA A 240 -7.25 -5.61 18.83
C ALA A 240 -8.03 -5.19 17.57
N ASN A 241 -7.71 -5.80 16.42
CA ASN A 241 -8.29 -5.43 15.13
C ASN A 241 -9.03 -6.57 14.43
N ARG A 242 -8.46 -7.77 14.39
CA ARG A 242 -8.98 -8.94 13.65
C ARG A 242 -9.90 -9.77 14.54
N ILE A 243 -11.16 -9.35 14.63
CA ILE A 243 -12.20 -10.01 15.43
C ILE A 243 -13.18 -10.78 14.55
N PHE A 244 -13.71 -11.88 15.08
CA PHE A 244 -14.84 -12.60 14.49
C PHE A 244 -16.11 -11.73 14.51
N ILE A 245 -17.12 -12.14 13.74
CA ILE A 245 -18.45 -11.51 13.74
C ILE A 245 -19.05 -11.39 15.15
N ASN A 246 -18.75 -12.35 16.04
CA ASN A 246 -19.20 -12.34 17.44
C ASN A 246 -18.28 -11.55 18.40
N GLY A 247 -17.34 -10.76 17.88
CA GLY A 247 -16.45 -9.91 18.67
C GLY A 247 -15.26 -10.62 19.31
N ARG A 248 -15.15 -11.96 19.22
CA ARG A 248 -14.00 -12.69 19.77
C ARG A 248 -12.74 -12.49 18.93
N GLY A 249 -11.59 -12.50 19.60
CA GLY A 249 -10.28 -12.50 18.95
C GLY A 249 -10.04 -13.72 18.04
N SER A 250 -9.30 -13.51 16.95
CA SER A 250 -9.03 -14.55 15.93
C SER A 250 -7.68 -15.25 16.08
N TYR A 251 -6.76 -14.71 16.88
CA TYR A 251 -5.36 -15.16 16.95
C TYR A 251 -5.23 -16.65 17.23
N ASN A 252 -6.01 -17.19 18.18
CA ASN A 252 -5.88 -18.59 18.57
C ASN A 252 -6.27 -19.55 17.45
N THR A 253 -7.33 -19.23 16.72
CA THR A 253 -7.77 -20.04 15.57
C THR A 253 -6.71 -20.04 14.49
N ILE A 254 -6.20 -18.86 14.14
CA ILE A 254 -5.14 -18.68 13.13
C ILE A 254 -3.86 -19.41 13.56
N SER A 255 -3.43 -19.23 14.81
CA SER A 255 -2.24 -19.85 15.38
C SER A 255 -2.34 -21.37 15.43
N LYS A 256 -3.51 -21.93 15.77
CA LYS A 256 -3.76 -23.37 15.77
C LYS A 256 -3.67 -23.94 14.36
N ASN A 257 -4.35 -23.31 13.39
CA ASN A 257 -4.33 -23.73 11.99
C ASN A 257 -2.92 -23.64 11.40
N LEU A 258 -2.18 -22.57 11.72
CA LEU A 258 -0.81 -22.37 11.24
C LEU A 258 0.14 -23.43 11.82
N LYS A 259 0.03 -23.73 13.12
CA LYS A 259 0.80 -24.81 13.74
C LYS A 259 0.49 -26.16 13.08
N LEU A 260 -0.78 -26.48 12.88
CA LEU A 260 -1.19 -27.72 12.21
C LEU A 260 -0.57 -27.85 10.81
N LEU A 261 -0.63 -26.79 10.00
CA LEU A 261 -0.07 -26.79 8.66
C LEU A 261 1.47 -26.94 8.66
N ILE A 262 2.16 -26.25 9.57
CA ILE A 262 3.62 -26.30 9.70
C ILE A 262 4.08 -27.69 10.15
N ASP A 263 3.43 -28.24 11.18
CA ASP A 263 3.80 -29.55 11.72
C ASP A 263 3.55 -30.66 10.69
N THR A 264 2.48 -30.54 9.89
CA THR A 264 2.13 -31.54 8.86
C THR A 264 2.94 -31.39 7.57
N TYR A 265 3.25 -30.15 7.15
CA TYR A 265 3.92 -29.84 5.88
C TYR A 265 5.04 -28.80 6.06
N PRO A 266 6.14 -29.15 6.73
CA PRO A 266 7.21 -28.19 7.07
C PRO A 266 7.91 -27.60 5.84
N GLU A 267 8.19 -28.41 4.82
CA GLU A 267 8.90 -27.96 3.61
C GLU A 267 8.06 -27.04 2.71
N TYR A 268 6.75 -27.30 2.61
CA TYR A 268 5.81 -26.40 1.97
C TYR A 268 5.76 -25.07 2.74
N SER A 269 5.61 -25.15 4.07
CA SER A 269 5.40 -23.98 4.93
C SER A 269 6.56 -22.98 4.88
N LYS A 270 7.81 -23.46 4.85
CA LYS A 270 9.01 -22.61 4.71
C LYS A 270 9.03 -21.78 3.42
N LYS A 271 8.43 -22.29 2.34
CA LYS A 271 8.53 -21.71 0.99
C LYS A 271 7.27 -20.97 0.55
N HIS A 272 6.12 -21.35 1.11
CA HIS A 272 4.81 -20.98 0.57
C HIS A 272 3.90 -20.33 1.61
N ILE A 273 4.45 -19.86 2.73
CA ILE A 273 3.72 -19.03 3.70
C ILE A 273 4.42 -17.69 3.87
N ILE A 274 3.65 -16.62 3.73
CA ILE A 274 4.04 -15.25 4.04
C ILE A 274 2.99 -14.67 4.99
N ILE A 275 3.41 -14.24 6.17
CA ILE A 275 2.55 -13.44 7.04
C ILE A 275 2.39 -12.03 6.48
N GLN A 276 1.15 -11.60 6.28
CA GLN A 276 0.77 -10.23 5.96
C GLN A 276 0.16 -9.55 7.18
N SER A 277 0.84 -8.51 7.65
CA SER A 277 0.38 -7.69 8.77
C SER A 277 -0.04 -6.31 8.29
N VAL A 278 -1.13 -5.83 8.84
CA VAL A 278 -1.53 -4.42 8.76
C VAL A 278 -1.04 -3.70 10.02
N LEU A 279 -0.24 -2.65 9.86
CA LEU A 279 0.14 -1.79 10.99
C LEU A 279 -0.92 -0.70 11.14
N THR A 280 -1.60 -0.64 12.27
CA THR A 280 -2.57 0.42 12.60
C THR A 280 -1.95 1.47 13.52
N ASN A 281 -2.46 2.70 13.51
CA ASN A 281 -1.93 3.76 14.38
C ASN A 281 -2.07 3.44 15.88
N ASP A 282 -3.09 2.65 16.24
CA ASP A 282 -3.41 2.36 17.64
C ASP A 282 -2.63 1.15 18.20
N VAL A 283 -1.84 0.46 17.36
CA VAL A 283 -1.11 -0.77 17.74
C VAL A 283 0.25 -0.81 17.06
N ASP A 284 1.34 -0.65 17.81
CA ASP A 284 2.71 -0.90 17.31
C ASP A 284 3.03 -2.40 17.34
N ASN A 285 2.79 -3.07 16.22
CA ASN A 285 3.04 -4.49 16.03
C ASN A 285 4.39 -4.82 15.37
N THR A 286 5.26 -3.83 15.13
CA THR A 286 6.52 -4.03 14.40
C THR A 286 7.45 -5.06 15.06
N LYS A 287 7.54 -5.03 16.39
CA LYS A 287 8.33 -6.00 17.18
C LYS A 287 7.70 -7.39 17.16
N SER A 288 6.38 -7.47 17.23
CA SER A 288 5.62 -8.73 17.34
C SER A 288 5.62 -9.53 16.04
N ILE A 289 5.71 -8.88 14.87
CA ILE A 289 5.89 -9.57 13.58
C ILE A 289 7.23 -10.33 13.51
N ASN A 290 8.31 -9.74 14.02
CA ASN A 290 9.59 -10.45 14.10
C ASN A 290 9.53 -11.66 15.03
N GLN A 291 8.73 -11.60 16.10
CA GLN A 291 8.51 -12.74 16.97
C GLN A 291 7.71 -13.86 16.26
N LEU A 292 6.69 -13.53 15.46
CA LEU A 292 5.97 -14.52 14.65
C LEU A 292 6.91 -15.21 13.65
N ARG A 293 7.78 -14.45 12.99
CA ARG A 293 8.81 -14.98 12.09
C ARG A 293 9.68 -16.03 12.78
N LYS A 294 10.18 -15.72 13.97
CA LYS A 294 11.01 -16.63 14.78
C LYS A 294 10.21 -17.85 15.26
N LYS A 295 8.98 -17.64 15.73
CA LYS A 295 8.11 -18.70 16.26
C LYS A 295 7.78 -19.76 15.22
N TYR A 296 7.51 -19.36 13.98
CA TYR A 296 7.04 -20.26 12.92
C TYR A 296 8.10 -20.59 11.87
N ASN A 297 9.24 -19.91 11.87
CA ASN A 297 10.31 -20.07 10.88
C ASN A 297 9.82 -19.93 9.42
N ILE A 298 8.97 -18.92 9.17
CA ILE A 298 8.35 -18.59 7.87
C ILE A 298 8.67 -17.16 7.44
N GLY A 299 8.48 -16.81 6.17
CA GLY A 299 8.65 -15.44 5.67
C GLY A 299 7.58 -14.47 6.20
N THR A 300 7.90 -13.18 6.27
CA THR A 300 6.99 -12.11 6.69
C THR A 300 7.04 -10.93 5.72
N ASN A 301 5.89 -10.33 5.40
CA ASN A 301 5.78 -9.10 4.64
C ASN A 301 4.82 -8.15 5.38
N SER A 302 5.29 -6.98 5.83
CA SER A 302 4.47 -6.01 6.57
C SER A 302 4.05 -4.87 5.65
N GLN A 303 2.76 -4.59 5.55
CA GLN A 303 2.25 -3.40 4.87
C GLN A 303 1.71 -2.42 5.93
N LYS A 304 2.30 -1.23 6.00
CA LYS A 304 1.75 -0.14 6.79
C LYS A 304 0.55 0.42 6.03
N ILE A 305 -0.66 0.04 6.42
CA ILE A 305 -1.83 0.83 6.05
C ILE A 305 -1.77 2.05 6.95
N HIS A 306 -1.17 3.14 6.45
CA HIS A 306 -1.61 4.44 6.94
C HIS A 306 -3.10 4.44 6.66
N SER A 307 -3.91 4.35 7.71
CA SER A 307 -5.32 4.65 7.58
C SER A 307 -5.36 6.05 7.00
N LEU A 308 -5.52 6.17 5.69
CA LEU A 308 -6.26 7.27 5.09
C LEU A 308 -7.68 7.11 5.62
N VAL A 309 -7.84 7.39 6.92
CA VAL A 309 -8.91 8.28 7.29
C VAL A 309 -8.58 9.51 6.46
N ILE A 310 -9.21 9.63 5.29
CA ILE A 310 -9.57 10.94 4.78
C ILE A 310 -10.40 11.51 5.92
N ASN A 311 -9.67 12.09 6.86
CA ASN A 311 -10.18 13.03 7.82
C ASN A 311 -10.11 14.27 6.96
N GLU A 312 -11.24 14.78 6.48
CA GLU A 312 -11.25 15.92 5.58
C GLU A 312 -10.41 17.07 6.17
N GLU A 313 -10.32 17.15 7.49
CA GLU A 313 -9.46 18.08 8.24
C GLU A 313 -7.95 17.76 8.27
N ARG A 314 -7.50 16.51 8.09
CA ARG A 314 -6.05 16.15 8.12
C ARG A 314 -5.40 16.02 6.74
N THR A 315 -6.17 16.13 5.65
CA THR A 315 -5.68 15.93 4.28
C THR A 315 -4.65 16.97 3.83
N LEU A 316 -4.50 18.11 4.53
CA LEU A 316 -3.47 19.11 4.21
C LEU A 316 -2.04 18.74 4.63
N GLY A 317 -1.88 18.07 5.77
CA GLY A 317 -0.58 18.02 6.46
C GLY A 317 0.36 16.88 6.05
N GLN A 318 -0.16 15.80 5.44
CA GLN A 318 0.61 14.57 5.24
C GLN A 318 1.09 14.33 3.80
N TYR A 319 0.60 15.08 2.82
CA TYR A 319 1.10 14.99 1.44
C TYR A 319 2.40 15.78 1.21
N LEU A 320 2.78 16.69 2.12
CA LEU A 320 4.00 17.50 1.99
C LEU A 320 5.21 16.96 2.78
N THR A 321 5.02 16.14 3.82
CA THR A 321 6.14 15.71 4.69
C THR A 321 6.90 14.47 4.21
N ARG A 322 6.57 13.90 3.04
CA ARG A 322 7.26 12.70 2.52
C ARG A 322 7.93 12.85 1.16
N PHE A 323 7.96 14.07 0.60
CA PHE A 323 8.80 14.39 -0.56
C PHE A 323 10.14 15.06 -0.20
N GLU A 324 10.40 15.39 1.07
CA GLU A 324 11.65 16.07 1.47
C GLU A 324 12.78 15.17 2.00
N THR A 325 12.69 13.83 1.93
CA THR A 325 13.77 12.95 2.47
C THR A 325 14.16 11.78 1.56
N THR A 326 14.27 12.01 0.24
CA THR A 326 15.05 11.10 -0.63
C THR A 326 15.62 11.74 -1.89
N TYR A 327 15.86 13.06 -1.88
CA TYR A 327 16.46 13.77 -3.02
C TYR A 327 17.75 14.53 -2.68
N THR A 328 18.53 14.03 -1.70
CA THR A 328 19.78 14.66 -1.27
C THR A 328 21.04 13.80 -1.29
N ASP A 329 21.02 12.56 -1.80
CA ASP A 329 22.24 11.73 -1.91
C ASP A 329 22.50 11.13 -3.31
N TYR A 330 22.12 11.83 -4.39
CA TYR A 330 22.47 11.36 -5.75
C TYR A 330 22.95 12.47 -6.71
N ASN A 331 23.40 13.61 -6.19
CA ASN A 331 23.92 14.74 -6.99
C ASN A 331 25.31 15.24 -6.59
N SER A 332 26.07 14.50 -5.77
CA SER A 332 27.48 14.82 -5.47
C SER A 332 28.50 14.00 -6.27
N GLU A 333 28.07 13.06 -7.13
CA GLU A 333 28.97 12.28 -8.01
C GLU A 333 28.79 12.54 -9.51
N LEU A 334 27.90 13.45 -9.92
CA LEU A 334 27.72 13.82 -11.34
C LEU A 334 28.33 15.18 -11.72
N SER A 335 28.99 15.88 -10.79
CA SER A 335 29.71 17.13 -11.08
C SER A 335 31.18 16.95 -11.49
N THR A 336 31.64 15.71 -11.67
CA THR A 336 33.04 15.42 -12.09
C THR A 336 33.16 14.66 -13.41
N PHE A 337 32.08 14.45 -14.17
CA PHE A 337 32.11 13.66 -15.42
C PHE A 337 31.54 14.36 -16.67
N SER A 338 31.47 15.70 -16.68
CA SER A 338 30.98 16.47 -17.84
C SER A 338 32.04 17.41 -18.45
N ARG A 339 33.31 17.00 -18.52
CA ARG A 339 34.38 17.84 -19.13
C ARG A 339 35.37 17.18 -20.08
N GLN A 340 35.11 15.98 -20.59
CA GLN A 340 35.84 15.47 -21.76
C GLN A 340 34.87 14.75 -22.70
N PHE A 341 35.07 14.94 -24.00
CA PHE A 341 34.25 14.51 -25.15
C PHE A 341 33.17 15.49 -25.64
N LEU A 342 33.62 16.70 -26.00
CA LEU A 342 33.09 17.48 -27.13
C LEU A 342 34.26 18.20 -27.82
N ILE A 343 35.12 17.44 -28.50
CA ILE A 343 35.97 17.90 -29.63
C ILE A 343 36.09 16.70 -30.58
N ALA A 344 35.83 16.97 -31.87
CA ALA A 344 35.83 16.10 -33.05
C ALA A 344 34.53 15.30 -33.30
#